data_AF-A0AAV9NDR1-F1
#
_entry.id   AF-A0AAV9NDR1-F1
#
_cell.length_a   1.000
_cell.length_b   1.000
_cell.length_c   1.000
_cell.angle_alpha   90.00
_cell.angle_beta   90.00
_cell.angle_gamma   90.00
#
_symmetry.space_group_name_H-M   'P 1'
#
loop_
_entity.id
_entity.type
_entity.pdbx_description
1 polymer ?
#
loop_
_entity_poly.entity_id
_entity_poly.type
_entity_poly.pdbx_seq_one_letter_code
_entity_poly.pdbx_strand_id
1 'polypeptide(L)'
;MDSYASLIAAPMSVPQRKSLLKQLQSPEAISSLRRPEILMDFFTDSLDMGDLSLAVPALQGLFVLITTKNLDYPAFFPRLYALLDKDLLHSKYRSRVLRHLDVFLSPTNHLPATTIASFIKRLSRLCLFAPPSAIVAIIPFIYNLLKTHPTTTFMIHRRPYPPYTKFKHNLGNDPYDPTEPDPQLTGAIDSSLWELETVQSHYHPTVASIARIISEQFTKQQYNLEDFLDHGYASLLESELKKKEKKPPVVEYKIPKKIFSADDSEDEEGGQRQLNSLLDMWDFEC
;
A
#
# COMPACT_ATOMS: atom_id res chain seq x y z
N MET A 1 13.44 -31.42 -22.19
CA MET A 1 13.62 -31.17 -20.75
C MET A 1 14.86 -30.31 -20.49
N ASP A 2 16.00 -30.56 -21.16
CA ASP A 2 17.20 -29.69 -21.11
C ASP A 2 17.07 -28.36 -21.90
N SER A 3 15.95 -28.17 -22.59
CA SER A 3 15.65 -26.97 -23.41
C SER A 3 15.55 -25.69 -22.57
N TYR A 4 15.01 -25.75 -21.35
CA TYR A 4 14.86 -24.54 -20.53
C TYR A 4 16.19 -24.05 -19.98
N ALA A 5 17.10 -24.96 -19.60
CA ALA A 5 18.42 -24.58 -19.11
C ALA A 5 19.26 -23.91 -20.23
N SER A 6 19.22 -24.46 -21.44
CA SER A 6 19.90 -23.83 -22.59
C SER A 6 19.27 -22.49 -22.99
N LEU A 7 17.95 -22.37 -22.86
CA LEU A 7 17.22 -21.14 -23.19
C LEU A 7 17.42 -20.04 -22.13
N ILE A 8 17.58 -20.40 -20.85
CA ILE A 8 17.95 -19.47 -19.76
C ILE A 8 19.39 -18.98 -19.93
N ALA A 9 20.31 -19.85 -20.33
CA ALA A 9 21.71 -19.51 -20.55
C ALA A 9 21.94 -18.66 -21.81
N ALA A 10 21.02 -18.70 -22.78
CA ALA A 10 21.11 -17.92 -24.00
C ALA A 10 20.85 -16.42 -23.74
N PRO A 11 21.53 -15.50 -24.46
CA PRO A 11 21.23 -14.08 -24.39
C PRO A 11 19.78 -13.84 -24.84
N MET A 12 18.98 -13.26 -23.96
CA MET A 12 17.55 -13.04 -24.18
C MET A 12 17.21 -11.56 -24.12
N SER A 13 16.29 -11.14 -24.99
CA SER A 13 15.72 -9.79 -24.92
C SER A 13 14.75 -9.65 -23.74
N VAL A 14 14.56 -8.43 -23.24
CA VAL A 14 13.58 -8.12 -22.18
C VAL A 14 12.18 -8.70 -22.44
N PRO A 15 11.56 -8.59 -23.64
CA PRO A 15 10.23 -9.17 -23.88
C PRO A 15 10.23 -10.71 -23.83
N GLN A 16 11.29 -11.36 -24.31
CA GLN A 16 11.43 -12.83 -24.20
C GLN A 16 11.56 -13.25 -22.74
N ARG A 17 12.37 -12.54 -21.94
CA ARG A 17 12.51 -12.77 -20.49
C ARG A 17 11.16 -12.62 -19.78
N LYS A 18 10.35 -11.60 -20.11
CA LYS A 18 8.99 -11.41 -19.58
C LYS A 18 8.07 -12.58 -19.91
N SER A 19 8.11 -13.07 -21.15
CA SER A 19 7.28 -14.20 -21.57
C SER A 19 7.66 -15.47 -20.83
N LEU A 20 8.96 -15.72 -20.67
CA LEU A 20 9.49 -16.89 -19.98
C LEU A 20 9.17 -16.86 -18.49
N LEU A 21 9.33 -15.72 -17.81
CA LEU A 21 8.97 -15.56 -16.39
C LEU A 21 7.50 -15.89 -16.13
N LYS A 22 6.59 -15.45 -17.01
CA LYS A 22 5.16 -15.76 -16.88
C LYS A 22 4.85 -17.25 -16.97
N GLN A 23 5.64 -17.99 -17.74
CA GLN A 23 5.49 -19.44 -17.87
C GLN A 23 6.12 -20.17 -16.68
N LEU A 24 7.31 -19.74 -16.25
CA LEU A 24 8.10 -20.42 -15.22
C LEU A 24 7.70 -20.07 -13.78
N GLN A 25 6.94 -19.01 -13.54
CA GLN A 25 6.47 -18.66 -12.19
C GLN A 25 5.43 -19.64 -11.60
N SER A 26 4.81 -20.49 -12.44
CA SER A 26 3.74 -21.37 -11.96
C SER A 26 4.31 -22.58 -11.21
N PRO A 27 3.63 -23.07 -10.14
CA PRO A 27 4.09 -24.23 -9.39
C PRO A 27 4.12 -25.50 -10.26
N GLU A 28 3.24 -25.61 -11.25
CA GLU A 28 3.21 -26.70 -12.23
C GLU A 28 4.47 -26.70 -13.11
N ALA A 29 4.89 -25.52 -13.60
CA ALA A 29 6.10 -25.42 -14.41
C ALA A 29 7.34 -25.76 -13.58
N ILE A 30 7.44 -25.22 -12.36
CA ILE A 30 8.57 -25.47 -11.45
C ILE A 30 8.66 -26.95 -11.06
N SER A 31 7.53 -27.58 -10.74
CA SER A 31 7.51 -29.00 -10.35
C SER A 31 7.81 -29.96 -11.51
N SER A 32 7.56 -29.54 -12.76
CA SER A 32 7.89 -30.34 -13.96
C SER A 32 9.41 -30.43 -14.23
N LEU A 33 10.21 -29.53 -13.67
CA LEU A 33 11.65 -29.48 -13.87
C LEU A 33 12.38 -30.47 -12.97
N ARG A 34 13.34 -31.21 -13.54
CA ARG A 34 14.21 -32.13 -12.78
C ARG A 34 15.15 -31.41 -11.82
N ARG A 35 15.64 -30.22 -12.21
CA ARG A 35 16.56 -29.38 -11.43
C ARG A 35 16.01 -27.95 -11.36
N PRO A 36 15.11 -27.66 -10.41
CA PRO A 36 14.52 -26.34 -10.27
C PRO A 36 15.51 -25.30 -9.71
N GLU A 37 16.67 -25.70 -9.17
CA GLU A 37 17.64 -24.77 -8.60
C GLU A 37 18.19 -23.79 -9.66
N ILE A 38 18.27 -24.20 -10.93
CA ILE A 38 18.72 -23.37 -12.05
C ILE A 38 17.82 -22.12 -12.23
N LEU A 39 16.56 -22.18 -11.80
CA LEU A 39 15.65 -21.04 -11.88
C LEU A 39 15.94 -19.98 -10.83
N MET A 40 16.66 -20.31 -9.76
CA MET A 40 16.93 -19.39 -8.66
C MET A 40 17.75 -18.19 -9.16
N ASP A 41 18.89 -18.47 -9.81
CA ASP A 41 19.76 -17.46 -10.42
C ASP A 41 19.00 -16.63 -11.46
N PHE A 42 18.17 -17.29 -12.28
CA PHE A 42 17.37 -16.61 -13.29
C PHE A 42 16.34 -15.63 -12.69
N PHE A 43 15.67 -16.03 -11.61
CA PHE A 43 14.72 -15.15 -10.93
C PHE A 43 15.44 -14.03 -10.17
N THR A 44 16.59 -14.28 -9.53
CA THR A 44 17.36 -13.22 -8.88
C THR A 44 17.89 -12.21 -9.89
N ASP A 45 18.42 -12.65 -11.04
CA ASP A 45 18.84 -11.76 -12.12
C ASP A 45 17.69 -10.92 -12.68
N SER A 46 16.49 -11.51 -12.73
CA SER A 46 15.28 -10.81 -13.20
C SER A 46 14.78 -9.79 -12.18
N LEU A 47 15.03 -10.02 -10.88
CA LEU A 47 14.73 -9.09 -9.80
C LEU A 47 15.67 -7.87 -9.83
N ASP A 48 16.96 -8.10 -10.06
CA ASP A 48 18.00 -7.06 -10.08
C ASP A 48 17.86 -6.08 -11.26
N MET A 49 17.07 -6.44 -12.29
CA MET A 49 16.75 -5.54 -13.41
C MET A 49 15.84 -4.36 -13.02
N GLY A 50 15.20 -4.38 -11.84
CA GLY A 50 14.42 -3.24 -11.31
C GLY A 50 13.09 -2.95 -12.02
N ASP A 51 12.72 -3.68 -13.07
CA ASP A 51 11.41 -3.54 -13.72
C ASP A 51 10.36 -4.34 -12.93
N LEU A 52 9.32 -3.66 -12.42
CA LEU A 52 8.18 -4.28 -11.72
C LEU A 52 7.54 -5.44 -12.51
N SER A 53 7.53 -5.34 -13.84
CA SER A 53 6.94 -6.40 -14.68
C SER A 53 7.80 -7.66 -14.79
N LEU A 54 9.07 -7.60 -14.36
CA LEU A 54 9.99 -8.74 -14.20
C LEU A 54 10.06 -9.16 -12.72
N ALA A 55 10.23 -8.20 -11.81
CA ALA A 55 10.42 -8.40 -10.38
C ALA A 55 9.26 -9.16 -9.73
N VAL A 56 8.01 -8.82 -10.09
CA VAL A 56 6.82 -9.41 -9.47
C VAL A 56 6.67 -10.91 -9.83
N PRO A 57 6.70 -11.30 -11.12
CA PRO A 57 6.78 -12.71 -11.50
C PRO A 57 7.99 -13.46 -10.91
N ALA A 58 9.15 -12.81 -10.85
CA ALA A 58 10.37 -13.41 -10.31
C ALA A 58 10.23 -13.71 -8.81
N LEU A 59 9.68 -12.79 -8.02
CA LEU A 59 9.42 -13.01 -6.59
C LEU A 59 8.40 -14.13 -6.37
N GLN A 60 7.38 -14.24 -7.21
CA GLN A 60 6.44 -15.37 -7.14
C GLN A 60 7.15 -16.70 -7.40
N GLY A 61 7.99 -16.77 -8.43
CA GLY A 61 8.79 -17.96 -8.73
C GLY A 61 9.74 -18.33 -7.58
N LEU A 62 10.45 -17.34 -7.04
CA LEU A 62 11.33 -17.52 -5.87
C LEU A 62 10.55 -18.02 -4.64
N PHE A 63 9.38 -17.45 -4.36
CA PHE A 63 8.56 -17.87 -3.23
C PHE A 63 8.12 -19.34 -3.36
N VAL A 64 7.72 -19.77 -4.56
CA VAL A 64 7.39 -21.18 -4.82
C VAL A 64 8.62 -22.07 -4.62
N LEU A 65 9.81 -21.66 -5.08
CA LEU A 65 11.05 -22.40 -4.85
C LEU A 65 11.38 -22.53 -3.35
N ILE A 66 11.26 -21.43 -2.60
CA ILE A 66 11.51 -21.40 -1.15
C ILE A 66 10.54 -22.34 -0.42
N THR A 67 9.24 -22.26 -0.73
CA THR A 67 8.19 -23.01 -0.01
C THR A 67 8.09 -24.47 -0.40
N THR A 68 8.34 -24.83 -1.66
CA THR A 68 8.14 -26.22 -2.15
C THR A 68 9.43 -27.03 -2.19
N LYS A 69 10.58 -26.39 -2.40
CA LYS A 69 11.89 -27.05 -2.53
C LYS A 69 12.82 -26.74 -1.35
N ASN A 70 12.36 -25.98 -0.36
CA ASN A 70 13.16 -25.56 0.81
C ASN A 70 14.50 -24.93 0.40
N LEU A 71 14.49 -24.14 -0.68
CA LEU A 71 15.66 -23.36 -1.09
C LEU A 71 15.72 -22.10 -0.25
N ASP A 72 16.84 -21.88 0.44
CA ASP A 72 17.01 -20.70 1.29
C ASP A 72 17.39 -19.47 0.46
N TYR A 73 16.58 -18.42 0.55
CA TYR A 73 16.90 -17.08 0.03
C TYR A 73 16.73 -16.05 1.16
N PRO A 74 17.76 -15.80 1.98
CA PRO A 74 17.65 -14.96 3.18
C PRO A 74 17.25 -13.50 2.85
N ALA A 75 17.60 -13.02 1.66
CA ALA A 75 17.26 -11.68 1.20
C ALA A 75 15.81 -11.54 0.67
N PHE A 76 14.97 -12.57 0.74
CA PHE A 76 13.60 -12.53 0.19
C PHE A 76 12.78 -11.35 0.74
N PHE A 77 12.64 -11.25 2.07
CA PHE A 77 11.83 -10.20 2.69
C PHE A 77 12.44 -8.81 2.56
N PRO A 78 13.76 -8.60 2.71
CA PRO A 78 14.40 -7.33 2.38
C PRO A 78 14.11 -6.87 0.93
N ARG A 79 14.19 -7.79 -0.04
CA ARG A 79 13.88 -7.48 -1.45
C ARG A 79 12.40 -7.19 -1.67
N LEU A 80 11.51 -7.95 -1.04
CA LEU A 80 10.08 -7.71 -1.07
C LEU A 80 9.71 -6.36 -0.43
N TYR A 81 10.40 -6.00 0.65
CA TYR A 81 10.22 -4.72 1.34
C TYR A 81 10.72 -3.55 0.49
N ALA A 82 11.85 -3.70 -0.21
CA ALA A 82 12.37 -2.73 -1.17
C ALA A 82 11.44 -2.50 -2.38
N LEU A 83 10.64 -3.51 -2.76
CA LEU A 83 9.63 -3.39 -3.82
C LEU A 83 8.50 -2.41 -3.46
N LEU A 84 8.26 -2.17 -2.16
CA LEU A 84 7.29 -1.20 -1.67
C LEU A 84 7.87 0.22 -1.76
N ASP A 85 8.04 0.70 -2.99
CA ASP A 85 8.52 2.04 -3.27
C ASP A 85 7.37 3.06 -3.39
N LYS A 86 7.75 4.32 -3.61
CA LYS A 86 6.82 5.45 -3.79
C LYS A 86 5.95 5.32 -5.04
N ASP A 87 6.41 4.60 -6.07
CA ASP A 87 5.77 4.54 -7.38
C ASP A 87 4.82 3.34 -7.50
N LEU A 88 4.97 2.33 -6.62
CA LEU A 88 4.19 1.10 -6.62
C LEU A 88 2.69 1.35 -6.61
N LEU A 89 2.20 2.24 -5.74
CA LEU A 89 0.76 2.49 -5.59
C LEU A 89 0.15 3.28 -6.76
N HIS A 90 0.99 3.96 -7.54
CA HIS A 90 0.62 4.65 -8.78
C HIS A 90 0.76 3.73 -10.00
N SER A 91 1.45 2.59 -9.86
CA SER A 91 1.66 1.63 -10.94
C SER A 91 0.39 0.88 -11.33
N LYS A 92 0.25 0.60 -12.62
CA LYS A 92 -0.80 -0.28 -13.17
C LYS A 92 -0.69 -1.73 -12.68
N TYR A 93 0.47 -2.12 -12.13
CA TYR A 93 0.70 -3.48 -11.65
C TYR A 93 0.39 -3.67 -10.16
N ARG A 94 -0.02 -2.61 -9.44
CA ARG A 94 -0.26 -2.62 -7.99
C ARG A 94 -1.17 -3.75 -7.52
N SER A 95 -2.26 -4.05 -8.24
CA SER A 95 -3.18 -5.11 -7.83
C SER A 95 -2.51 -6.47 -7.83
N ARG A 96 -1.62 -6.74 -8.80
CA ARG A 96 -0.87 -8.00 -8.85
C ARG A 96 0.10 -8.08 -7.68
N VAL A 97 0.79 -7.00 -7.38
CA VAL A 97 1.72 -6.95 -6.24
C VAL A 97 1.00 -7.17 -4.92
N LEU A 98 -0.15 -6.53 -4.70
CA LEU A 98 -0.95 -6.71 -3.49
C LEU A 98 -1.45 -8.15 -3.32
N ARG A 99 -1.85 -8.84 -4.41
CA ARG A 99 -2.20 -10.28 -4.35
C ARG A 99 -1.01 -11.13 -3.91
N HIS A 100 0.17 -10.87 -4.45
CA HIS A 100 1.38 -11.59 -4.05
C HIS A 100 1.76 -11.29 -2.59
N LEU A 101 1.64 -10.04 -2.15
CA LEU A 101 1.87 -9.65 -0.76
C LEU A 101 0.93 -10.37 0.21
N ASP A 102 -0.34 -10.56 -0.15
CA ASP A 102 -1.31 -11.32 0.66
C ASP A 102 -0.88 -12.78 0.85
N VAL A 103 -0.34 -13.40 -0.19
CA VAL A 103 0.22 -14.76 -0.11
C VAL A 103 1.51 -14.78 0.71
N PHE A 104 2.43 -13.84 0.48
CA PHE A 104 3.75 -13.82 1.14
C PHE A 104 3.68 -13.46 2.62
N LEU A 105 2.76 -12.59 3.01
CA LEU A 105 2.54 -12.16 4.39
C LEU A 105 1.44 -12.96 5.09
N SER A 106 0.94 -14.03 4.47
CA SER A 106 -0.03 -14.94 5.06
C SER A 106 0.50 -15.53 6.38
N PRO A 107 -0.36 -15.72 7.40
CA PRO A 107 0.01 -16.31 8.68
C PRO A 107 0.62 -17.72 8.56
N THR A 108 0.32 -18.43 7.46
CA THR A 108 0.86 -19.76 7.14
C THR A 108 2.39 -19.79 7.04
N ASN A 109 3.02 -18.64 6.77
CA ASN A 109 4.45 -18.56 6.53
C ASN A 109 5.26 -18.30 7.82
N HIS A 110 4.60 -18.25 8.99
CA HIS A 110 5.22 -18.14 10.31
C HIS A 110 6.23 -16.98 10.46
N LEU A 111 5.88 -15.81 9.92
CA LEU A 111 6.76 -14.64 9.95
C LEU A 111 6.82 -13.97 11.33
N PRO A 112 7.98 -13.39 11.70
CA PRO A 112 8.09 -12.56 12.89
C PRO A 112 7.15 -11.35 12.84
N ALA A 113 6.58 -10.99 13.99
CA ALA A 113 5.69 -9.84 14.10
C ALA A 113 6.37 -8.51 13.76
N THR A 114 7.69 -8.38 13.99
CA THR A 114 8.49 -7.22 13.63
C THR A 114 8.52 -6.99 12.12
N THR A 115 8.74 -8.05 11.34
CA THR A 115 8.70 -8.00 9.88
C THR A 115 7.35 -7.52 9.38
N ILE A 116 6.25 -8.11 9.88
CA ILE A 116 4.89 -7.74 9.47
C ILE A 116 4.58 -6.28 9.87
N ALA A 117 4.99 -5.84 11.06
CA ALA A 117 4.84 -4.45 11.49
C ALA A 117 5.55 -3.48 10.54
N SER A 118 6.74 -3.82 10.04
CA SER A 118 7.48 -3.01 9.05
C SER A 118 6.74 -2.89 7.73
N PHE A 119 6.15 -3.99 7.23
CA PHE A 119 5.30 -3.96 6.04
C PHE A 119 4.06 -3.10 6.24
N ILE A 120 3.36 -3.25 7.38
CA ILE A 120 2.19 -2.43 7.72
C ILE A 120 2.57 -0.94 7.78
N LYS A 121 3.66 -0.60 8.49
CA LYS A 121 4.10 0.79 8.66
C LYS A 121 4.54 1.43 7.34
N ARG A 122 5.30 0.72 6.50
CA ARG A 122 5.71 1.21 5.18
C ARG A 122 4.49 1.44 4.27
N LEU A 123 3.56 0.49 4.20
CA LEU A 123 2.31 0.67 3.44
C LEU A 123 1.48 1.84 3.96
N SER A 124 1.38 1.99 5.28
CA SER A 124 0.65 3.11 5.91
C SER A 124 1.26 4.47 5.52
N ARG A 125 2.60 4.57 5.48
CA ARG A 125 3.29 5.79 5.04
C ARG A 125 3.10 6.07 3.55
N LEU A 126 3.11 5.03 2.71
CA LEU A 126 2.82 5.16 1.28
C LEU A 126 1.36 5.62 1.04
N CYS A 127 0.40 5.23 1.89
CA CYS A 127 -0.99 5.68 1.79
C CYS A 127 -1.16 7.20 1.86
N LEU A 128 -0.26 7.95 2.50
CA LEU A 128 -0.36 9.41 2.59
C LEU A 128 -0.30 10.11 1.23
N PHE A 129 0.39 9.50 0.27
CA PHE A 129 0.58 10.05 -1.08
C PHE A 129 -0.15 9.22 -2.15
N ALA A 130 -0.84 8.16 -1.73
CA ALA A 130 -1.46 7.20 -2.63
C ALA A 130 -2.76 7.75 -3.25
N PRO A 131 -3.12 7.27 -4.46
CA PRO A 131 -4.44 7.55 -5.02
C PRO A 131 -5.55 6.86 -4.19
N PRO A 132 -6.78 7.41 -4.15
CA PRO A 132 -7.88 6.86 -3.36
C PRO A 132 -8.19 5.40 -3.71
N SER A 133 -8.06 5.03 -4.99
CA SER A 133 -8.26 3.66 -5.46
C SER A 133 -7.25 2.65 -4.89
N ALA A 134 -6.02 3.08 -4.55
CA ALA A 134 -5.05 2.22 -3.87
C ALA A 134 -5.35 2.13 -2.36
N ILE A 135 -5.69 3.26 -1.72
CA ILE A 135 -6.01 3.33 -0.30
C ILE A 135 -7.14 2.35 0.07
N VAL A 136 -8.19 2.28 -0.78
CA VAL A 136 -9.33 1.37 -0.61
C VAL A 136 -8.92 -0.11 -0.55
N ALA A 137 -7.82 -0.50 -1.22
CA ALA A 137 -7.31 -1.87 -1.17
C ALA A 137 -6.33 -2.10 0.00
N ILE A 138 -5.50 -1.10 0.32
CA ILE A 138 -4.46 -1.22 1.35
C ILE A 138 -5.05 -1.24 2.77
N ILE A 139 -6.11 -0.48 3.05
CA ILE A 139 -6.68 -0.43 4.39
C ILE A 139 -7.27 -1.80 4.82
N PRO A 140 -8.12 -2.47 4.01
CA PRO A 140 -8.57 -3.83 4.30
C PRO A 140 -7.41 -4.84 4.38
N PHE A 141 -6.36 -4.66 3.57
CA PHE A 141 -5.14 -5.47 3.65
C PHE A 141 -4.44 -5.33 5.01
N ILE A 142 -4.22 -4.09 5.47
CA ILE A 142 -3.66 -3.81 6.80
C ILE A 142 -4.58 -4.33 7.90
N TYR A 143 -5.90 -4.17 7.78
CA TYR A 143 -6.86 -4.74 8.73
C TYR A 143 -6.68 -6.26 8.87
N ASN A 144 -6.56 -6.98 7.75
CA ASN A 144 -6.35 -8.42 7.75
C ASN A 144 -5.06 -8.78 8.50
N LEU A 145 -3.94 -8.11 8.21
CA LEU A 145 -2.65 -8.35 8.88
C LEU A 145 -2.69 -8.05 10.39
N LEU A 146 -3.34 -6.96 10.80
CA LEU A 146 -3.50 -6.61 12.21
C LEU A 146 -4.37 -7.64 12.95
N LYS A 147 -5.41 -8.16 12.29
CA LYS A 147 -6.32 -9.16 12.85
C LYS A 147 -5.62 -10.51 13.01
N THR A 148 -4.81 -10.92 12.03
CA THR A 148 -4.08 -12.19 12.06
C THR A 148 -2.87 -12.16 12.98
N HIS A 149 -2.25 -10.99 13.17
CA HIS A 149 -1.08 -10.81 14.05
C HIS A 149 -1.36 -9.81 15.18
N PRO A 150 -2.01 -10.24 16.29
CA PRO A 150 -2.43 -9.35 17.39
C PRO A 150 -1.29 -8.54 18.02
N THR A 151 -0.04 -9.00 17.96
CA THR A 151 1.13 -8.26 18.45
C THR A 151 1.34 -6.94 17.70
N THR A 152 0.92 -6.83 16.43
CA THR A 152 1.02 -5.60 15.66
C THR A 152 -0.03 -4.56 16.06
N THR A 153 -1.06 -4.94 16.81
CA THR A 153 -2.11 -4.01 17.28
C THR A 153 -1.62 -2.97 18.28
N PHE A 154 -0.44 -3.18 18.90
CA PHE A 154 0.25 -2.16 19.69
C PHE A 154 0.54 -0.89 18.88
N MET A 155 0.60 -0.97 17.55
CA MET A 155 0.77 0.21 16.71
C MET A 155 -0.49 1.08 16.61
N ILE A 156 -1.68 0.53 16.93
CA ILE A 156 -2.95 1.27 17.00
C ILE A 156 -3.17 1.81 18.40
N HIS A 157 -3.09 0.92 19.40
CA HIS A 157 -3.43 1.28 20.78
C HIS A 157 -2.30 0.88 21.73
N ARG A 158 -1.60 1.87 22.27
CA ARG A 158 -0.62 1.70 23.35
C ARG A 158 -1.20 2.18 24.67
N ARG A 159 -1.34 1.28 25.64
CA ARG A 159 -1.76 1.67 26.98
C ARG A 159 -0.66 2.48 27.67
N PRO A 160 -1.01 3.55 28.41
CA PRO A 160 -0.05 4.42 29.06
C PRO A 160 0.54 3.83 30.36
N TYR A 161 0.85 2.53 30.40
CA TYR A 161 1.47 1.87 31.57
C TYR A 161 2.89 1.36 31.24
N PRO A 162 3.90 1.54 32.11
CA PRO A 162 5.23 0.98 31.91
C PRO A 162 5.18 -0.56 31.83
N PRO A 163 5.95 -1.22 30.94
CA PRO A 163 7.14 -0.75 30.23
C PRO A 163 6.88 -0.14 28.84
N TYR A 164 5.63 -0.07 28.37
CA TYR A 164 5.30 0.31 26.98
C TYR A 164 5.10 1.81 26.76
N THR A 165 5.25 2.60 27.83
CA THR A 165 5.19 4.07 27.78
C THR A 165 6.54 4.65 27.46
N LYS A 166 6.64 5.32 26.31
CA LYS A 166 7.77 6.21 26.03
C LYS A 166 7.82 7.28 27.12
N PHE A 167 8.99 7.46 27.75
CA PHE A 167 9.20 8.50 28.76
C PHE A 167 8.75 9.87 28.24
N LYS A 168 8.17 10.70 29.12
CA LYS A 168 7.60 12.03 28.79
C LYS A 168 8.50 12.92 27.91
N HIS A 169 9.81 12.74 27.95
CA HIS A 169 10.79 13.51 27.18
C HIS A 169 10.88 13.15 25.68
N ASN A 170 10.39 11.98 25.23
CA ASN A 170 10.45 11.51 23.83
C ASN A 170 9.06 11.30 23.20
N LEU A 171 8.01 11.93 23.75
CA LEU A 171 6.68 11.89 23.13
C LEU A 171 6.75 12.63 21.79
N GLY A 172 6.44 11.92 20.70
CA GLY A 172 6.40 12.48 19.35
C GLY A 172 7.53 12.03 18.43
N ASN A 173 8.63 11.46 18.96
CA ASN A 173 9.67 10.87 18.11
C ASN A 173 9.25 9.46 17.69
N ASP A 174 8.97 9.30 16.39
CA ASP A 174 8.68 8.02 15.76
C ASP A 174 9.99 7.20 15.63
N PRO A 175 10.12 6.03 16.27
CA PRO A 175 11.34 5.20 16.20
C PRO A 175 11.48 4.47 14.87
N TYR A 176 10.46 4.51 14.00
CA TYR A 176 10.50 3.84 12.72
C TYR A 176 11.43 4.54 11.72
N ASP A 177 12.46 3.84 11.27
CA ASP A 177 13.35 4.29 10.20
C ASP A 177 12.82 3.84 8.83
N PRO A 178 12.39 4.77 7.95
CA PRO A 178 11.92 4.42 6.61
C PRO A 178 13.04 3.98 5.66
N THR A 179 14.30 4.35 5.92
CA THR A 179 15.45 4.09 5.05
C THR A 179 16.08 2.72 5.26
N GLU A 180 15.81 2.09 6.41
CA GLU A 180 16.31 0.77 6.75
C GLU A 180 15.83 -0.29 5.73
N PRO A 181 16.75 -1.06 5.10
CA PRO A 181 16.39 -2.09 4.14
C PRO A 181 15.89 -3.38 4.78
N ASP A 182 16.33 -3.73 5.99
CA ASP A 182 15.89 -4.94 6.67
C ASP A 182 14.58 -4.70 7.44
N PRO A 183 13.47 -5.34 7.05
CA PRO A 183 12.20 -5.19 7.76
C PRO A 183 12.26 -5.68 9.22
N GLN A 184 13.28 -6.41 9.66
CA GLN A 184 13.42 -6.80 11.07
C GLN A 184 13.98 -5.68 11.96
N LEU A 185 14.72 -4.72 11.37
CA LEU A 185 15.49 -3.71 12.11
C LEU A 185 14.88 -2.30 12.08
N THR A 186 13.76 -2.10 11.39
CA THR A 186 13.16 -0.76 11.16
C THR A 186 12.62 -0.07 12.41
N GLY A 187 12.38 -0.79 13.52
CA GLY A 187 11.71 -0.23 14.71
C GLY A 187 10.19 -0.02 14.56
N ALA A 188 9.55 -0.54 13.51
CA ALA A 188 8.12 -0.35 13.24
C ALA A 188 7.20 -0.83 14.36
N ILE A 189 7.56 -1.91 15.07
CA ILE A 189 6.74 -2.46 16.16
C ILE A 189 6.60 -1.48 17.34
N ASP A 190 7.52 -0.53 17.50
CA ASP A 190 7.54 0.50 18.54
C ASP A 190 6.97 1.86 18.08
N SER A 191 6.61 1.94 16.80
CA SER A 191 5.91 3.06 16.16
C SER A 191 4.39 2.96 16.34
N SER A 192 3.67 4.03 15.99
CA SER A 192 2.21 4.04 15.85
C SER A 192 1.77 4.32 14.41
N LEU A 193 0.51 4.03 14.09
CA LEU A 193 -0.09 4.19 12.74
C LEU A 193 -0.83 5.53 12.59
N TRP A 194 -0.15 6.65 12.87
CA TRP A 194 -0.74 7.98 12.68
C TRP A 194 -1.15 8.26 11.24
N GLU A 195 -0.46 7.63 10.28
CA GLU A 195 -0.76 7.79 8.87
C GLU A 195 -2.18 7.32 8.54
N LEU A 196 -2.64 6.21 9.12
CA LEU A 196 -4.01 5.73 8.90
C LEU A 196 -5.07 6.62 9.56
N GLU A 197 -4.75 7.20 10.72
CA GLU A 197 -5.62 8.18 11.38
C GLU A 197 -5.81 9.42 10.50
N THR A 198 -4.73 9.94 9.88
CA THR A 198 -4.85 11.10 8.98
C THR A 198 -5.70 10.81 7.75
N VAL A 199 -5.63 9.59 7.20
CA VAL A 199 -6.44 9.15 6.05
C VAL A 199 -7.95 9.10 6.38
N GLN A 200 -8.35 9.11 7.65
CA GLN A 200 -9.78 9.20 8.01
C GLN A 200 -10.41 10.55 7.64
N SER A 201 -9.60 11.60 7.49
CA SER A 201 -10.02 12.93 7.04
C SER A 201 -9.95 13.13 5.52
N HIS A 202 -9.84 12.03 4.77
CA HIS A 202 -9.72 12.07 3.31
C HIS A 202 -10.97 12.66 2.63
N TYR A 203 -10.77 13.44 1.56
CA TYR A 203 -11.82 14.17 0.84
C TYR A 203 -12.93 13.25 0.28
N HIS A 204 -12.56 12.03 -0.14
CA HIS A 204 -13.51 11.06 -0.68
C HIS A 204 -14.22 10.29 0.45
N PRO A 205 -15.56 10.33 0.55
CA PRO A 205 -16.30 9.79 1.69
C PRO A 205 -16.14 8.28 1.86
N THR A 206 -16.13 7.51 0.76
CA THR A 206 -15.93 6.06 0.82
C THR A 206 -14.56 5.69 1.40
N VAL A 207 -13.52 6.45 1.07
CA VAL A 207 -12.16 6.21 1.58
C VAL A 207 -12.11 6.51 3.07
N ALA A 208 -12.66 7.65 3.48
CA ALA A 208 -12.77 8.02 4.90
C ALA A 208 -13.55 6.96 5.70
N SER A 209 -14.67 6.44 5.17
CA SER A 209 -15.43 5.38 5.84
C SER A 209 -14.66 4.06 5.96
N ILE A 210 -13.86 3.70 4.94
CA ILE A 210 -13.03 2.50 4.99
C ILE A 210 -11.88 2.71 5.97
N ALA A 211 -11.28 3.89 6.04
CA ALA A 211 -10.23 4.19 7.02
C ALA A 211 -10.72 4.10 8.47
N ARG A 212 -11.97 4.50 8.73
CA ARG A 212 -12.59 4.40 10.05
C ARG A 212 -12.73 2.98 10.58
N ILE A 213 -12.72 1.95 9.73
CA ILE A 213 -12.78 0.54 10.19
C ILE A 213 -11.61 0.19 11.12
N ILE A 214 -10.49 0.90 11.01
CA ILE A 214 -9.31 0.71 11.86
C ILE A 214 -9.51 1.30 13.26
N SER A 215 -10.30 2.37 13.39
CA SER A 215 -10.67 2.96 14.69
C SER A 215 -11.90 2.30 15.34
N GLU A 216 -12.72 1.60 14.55
CA GLU A 216 -13.85 0.82 15.03
C GLU A 216 -13.43 -0.54 15.58
N GLN A 217 -14.37 -1.25 16.22
CA GLN A 217 -14.12 -2.58 16.75
C GLN A 217 -13.92 -3.62 15.63
N PHE A 218 -12.92 -4.48 15.77
CA PHE A 218 -12.55 -5.51 14.80
C PHE A 218 -13.54 -6.69 14.81
N THR A 219 -14.75 -6.47 14.30
CA THR A 219 -15.87 -7.44 14.29
C THR A 219 -15.77 -8.43 13.12
N LYS A 220 -15.29 -8.01 11.95
CA LYS A 220 -15.15 -8.87 10.78
C LYS A 220 -13.93 -9.77 10.88
N GLN A 221 -14.05 -11.05 10.51
CA GLN A 221 -12.92 -11.98 10.56
C GLN A 221 -11.84 -11.64 9.53
N GLN A 222 -12.23 -11.41 8.28
CA GLN A 222 -11.34 -11.03 7.19
C GLN A 222 -12.12 -10.26 6.12
N TYR A 223 -11.46 -9.34 5.43
CA TYR A 223 -11.96 -8.74 4.20
C TYR A 223 -11.39 -9.47 2.99
N ASN A 224 -12.25 -9.83 2.03
CA ASN A 224 -11.81 -10.35 0.76
C ASN A 224 -11.17 -9.22 -0.06
N LEU A 225 -9.89 -9.34 -0.39
CA LEU A 225 -9.16 -8.29 -1.09
C LEU A 225 -9.58 -8.14 -2.54
N GLU A 226 -9.99 -9.23 -3.21
CA GLU A 226 -10.41 -9.18 -4.62
C GLU A 226 -11.58 -8.21 -4.85
N ASP A 227 -12.42 -7.99 -3.83
CA ASP A 227 -13.53 -7.03 -3.88
C ASP A 227 -13.05 -5.57 -3.89
N PHE A 228 -11.80 -5.30 -3.53
CA PHE A 228 -11.21 -3.96 -3.43
C PHE A 228 -10.10 -3.72 -4.47
N LEU A 229 -9.55 -4.79 -5.05
CA LEU A 229 -8.52 -4.70 -6.08
C LEU A 229 -9.10 -4.24 -7.43
N ASP A 230 -8.21 -3.82 -8.33
CA ASP A 230 -8.54 -3.41 -9.72
C ASP A 230 -9.47 -2.20 -9.88
N HIS A 231 -9.73 -1.46 -8.81
CA HIS A 231 -10.37 -0.16 -8.89
C HIS A 231 -9.42 0.90 -9.45
N GLY A 232 -9.94 1.78 -10.29
CA GLY A 232 -9.28 2.97 -10.81
C GLY A 232 -10.18 4.19 -10.70
N TYR A 233 -9.70 5.37 -11.10
CA TYR A 233 -10.49 6.60 -11.05
C TYR A 233 -11.76 6.52 -11.91
N ALA A 234 -11.70 5.87 -13.07
CA ALA A 234 -12.87 5.67 -13.93
C ALA A 234 -13.97 4.86 -13.21
N SER A 235 -13.59 3.77 -12.54
CA SER A 235 -14.53 2.95 -11.76
C SER A 235 -15.14 3.73 -10.59
N LEU A 236 -14.34 4.52 -9.87
CA LEU A 236 -14.83 5.38 -8.80
C LEU A 236 -15.84 6.41 -9.32
N LEU A 237 -15.51 7.10 -10.42
CA LEU A 237 -16.40 8.09 -11.04
C LEU A 237 -17.70 7.45 -11.53
N GLU A 238 -17.62 6.31 -12.22
CA GLU A 238 -18.80 5.56 -12.64
C GLU A 238 -19.66 5.12 -11.46
N SER A 239 -19.04 4.73 -10.33
CA SER A 239 -19.77 4.35 -9.13
C SER A 239 -20.58 5.52 -8.56
N GLU A 240 -20.03 6.73 -8.58
CA GLU A 240 -20.73 7.95 -8.16
C GLU A 240 -21.85 8.31 -9.14
N LEU A 241 -21.60 8.24 -10.45
CA LEU A 241 -22.61 8.53 -11.49
C LEU A 241 -23.80 7.56 -11.46
N LYS A 242 -23.58 6.30 -11.05
CA LYS A 242 -24.62 5.27 -10.93
C LYS A 242 -25.44 5.41 -9.64
N LYS A 243 -25.02 6.21 -8.66
CA LYS A 243 -25.79 6.39 -7.42
C LYS A 243 -27.08 7.12 -7.72
N LYS A 244 -28.22 6.50 -7.37
CA LYS A 244 -29.52 7.16 -7.41
C LYS A 244 -29.56 8.25 -6.34
N GLU A 245 -29.91 9.46 -6.75
CA GLU A 245 -30.17 10.57 -5.83
C GLU A 245 -31.33 10.21 -4.91
N LYS A 246 -31.02 9.98 -3.62
CA LYS A 246 -32.04 9.69 -2.59
C LYS A 246 -32.57 10.96 -1.93
N LYS A 247 -31.82 12.05 -1.99
CA LYS A 247 -32.11 13.33 -1.34
C LYS A 247 -31.70 14.46 -2.29
N PRO A 248 -32.43 15.58 -2.33
CA PRO A 248 -32.02 16.74 -3.09
C PRO A 248 -30.68 17.27 -2.56
N PRO A 249 -29.79 17.77 -3.44
CA PRO A 249 -28.52 18.35 -3.02
C PRO A 249 -28.76 19.61 -2.18
N VAL A 250 -27.86 19.84 -1.21
CA VAL A 250 -27.88 21.03 -0.36
C VAL A 250 -26.99 22.10 -0.98
N VAL A 251 -27.39 23.36 -0.86
CA VAL A 251 -26.63 24.52 -1.35
C VAL A 251 -26.18 25.39 -0.19
N GLU A 252 -25.12 26.16 -0.41
CA GLU A 252 -24.61 27.13 0.57
C GLU A 252 -25.58 28.31 0.69
N TYR A 253 -25.96 28.68 1.91
CA TYR A 253 -26.96 29.73 2.16
C TYR A 253 -26.37 31.14 2.05
N LYS A 254 -25.13 31.34 2.51
CA LYS A 254 -24.46 32.65 2.52
C LYS A 254 -23.40 32.71 1.43
N ILE A 255 -23.84 32.97 0.20
CA ILE A 255 -22.94 33.14 -0.94
C ILE A 255 -22.43 34.59 -0.96
N PRO A 256 -21.10 34.83 -0.99
CA PRO A 256 -20.56 36.18 -1.10
C PRO A 256 -20.95 36.81 -2.45
N LYS A 257 -21.38 38.08 -2.44
CA LYS A 257 -21.76 38.82 -3.66
C LYS A 257 -20.56 39.09 -4.58
N LYS A 258 -19.38 39.25 -3.99
CA LYS A 258 -18.10 39.52 -4.67
C LYS A 258 -17.27 38.23 -4.69
N ILE A 259 -17.30 37.51 -5.82
CA ILE A 259 -16.58 36.23 -5.97
C ILE A 259 -15.19 36.45 -6.60
N PHE A 260 -15.09 37.36 -7.58
CA PHE A 260 -13.88 37.62 -8.37
C PHE A 260 -13.27 39.02 -8.15
N SER A 261 -13.82 39.83 -7.25
CA SER A 261 -13.29 41.17 -6.95
C SER A 261 -12.42 41.11 -5.71
N ALA A 262 -11.19 41.62 -5.81
CA ALA A 262 -10.24 41.77 -4.70
C ALA A 262 -10.60 42.92 -3.73
N ASP A 263 -11.69 43.66 -4.00
CA ASP A 263 -12.11 44.79 -3.18
C ASP A 263 -12.71 44.34 -1.84
N ASP A 264 -11.88 44.41 -0.80
CA ASP A 264 -12.21 44.42 0.62
C ASP A 264 -13.09 45.64 0.97
N SER A 265 -14.38 45.62 0.62
CA SER A 265 -15.33 46.56 1.23
C SER A 265 -16.05 45.91 2.41
N GLU A 266 -15.94 46.58 3.56
CA GLU A 266 -16.50 46.27 4.86
C GLU A 266 -18.03 46.19 4.83
N ASP A 267 -18.60 45.14 4.26
CA ASP A 267 -20.05 44.95 4.22
C ASP A 267 -20.41 43.56 4.77
N GLU A 268 -20.45 43.45 6.10
CA GLU A 268 -21.56 42.88 6.90
C GLU A 268 -21.09 42.59 8.34
N GLU A 269 -21.72 43.28 9.30
CA GLU A 269 -21.51 43.12 10.74
C GLU A 269 -21.55 41.64 11.18
N GLY A 270 -20.42 41.14 11.68
CA GLY A 270 -20.35 39.87 12.42
C GLY A 270 -20.01 38.61 11.62
N GLY A 271 -19.75 38.70 10.32
CA GLY A 271 -19.28 37.55 9.51
C GLY A 271 -17.76 37.35 9.60
N GLN A 272 -17.30 36.13 9.91
CA GLN A 272 -15.89 35.77 9.78
C GLN A 272 -15.39 36.09 8.36
N ARG A 273 -14.29 36.86 8.25
CA ARG A 273 -13.56 37.10 6.98
C ARG A 273 -13.27 35.77 6.29
N GLN A 274 -14.01 35.43 5.25
CA GLN A 274 -13.63 34.37 4.32
C GLN A 274 -12.69 34.98 3.29
N LEU A 275 -11.39 34.99 3.61
CA LEU A 275 -10.35 35.33 2.63
C LEU A 275 -10.36 34.28 1.52
N ASN A 276 -10.62 34.72 0.29
CA ASN A 276 -10.52 33.86 -0.88
C ASN A 276 -9.07 33.82 -1.34
N SER A 277 -8.31 32.81 -0.87
CA SER A 277 -6.89 32.62 -1.23
C SER A 277 -6.62 32.57 -2.74
N LEU A 278 -7.64 32.29 -3.57
CA LEU A 278 -7.52 32.35 -5.03
C LEU A 278 -7.25 33.78 -5.51
N LEU A 279 -7.93 34.78 -4.94
CA LEU A 279 -7.81 36.19 -5.33
C LEU A 279 -6.44 36.77 -4.96
N ASP A 280 -5.84 36.28 -3.88
CA ASP A 280 -4.48 36.67 -3.48
C ASP A 280 -3.40 36.16 -4.46
N MET A 281 -3.70 35.09 -5.21
CA MET A 281 -2.76 34.43 -6.11
C MET A 281 -2.99 34.71 -7.59
N TRP A 282 -4.19 35.18 -7.97
CA TRP A 282 -4.61 35.34 -9.36
C TRP A 282 -5.17 36.75 -9.59
N ASP A 283 -4.53 37.48 -10.49
CA ASP A 283 -5.05 38.75 -10.98
C ASP A 283 -6.14 38.47 -12.02
N PHE A 284 -7.36 38.90 -11.72
CA PHE A 284 -8.53 38.79 -12.60
C PHE A 284 -8.80 40.09 -13.37
N GLU A 285 -7.75 40.81 -13.75
CA GLU A 285 -7.85 41.97 -14.63
C GLU A 285 -8.02 41.49 -16.09
N CYS A 286 -9.15 41.83 -16.72
CA CYS A 286 -9.38 41.74 -18.16
C CYS A 286 -9.11 43.08 -18.84
#